data_AF-A0AAD9PD78-F1
#
_entry.id   AF-A0AAD9PD78-F1
#
_cell.length_a   1.000
_cell.length_b   1.000
_cell.length_c   1.000
_cell.angle_alpha   90.00
_cell.angle_beta   90.00
_cell.angle_gamma   90.00
#
_symmetry.space_group_name_H-M   'P 1'
#
loop_
_entity.id
_entity.type
_entity.pdbx_description
1 polymer ?
#
loop_
_entity_poly.entity_id
_entity_poly.type
_entity_poly.pdbx_seq_one_letter_code
_entity_poly.pdbx_strand_id
1 'polypeptide(L)'
;MATVTPSVAMPPSYSQVTGIYPPSEPSPHGFPLSYVDFIPAMISPGGVLSNPTFERFGDLMRKANNWLLANPTLWVKNCESLETRVRGGVTNTDASTSYDMQKRNGFVRCLRIWIASKTAADVGEPQQLGYINVVPACQDSGGFLSLPTFDTLGETVSKMNAMLTAQPLPGRILNLETQDIKLYTWTGSIDPEESCWVETSQQRKTFINIIRLFYEAGPPAYEQIGCADFVPACLEQGSLFKLFVFEPFSAVLLKAQQWIQAQPAIHVASVQSVDYKIYSSWSSTTLDTQCTVFQERGESMTCYVRILRVCYVTSMFQSRLPLTALACKAFIPCQLTEQGMLVPPTFESQSETMRRALAWLQATGARVISSETVPLKKGINFQFDPNNCLTVNSKAAQQELFVLRVYLDGYYTEPPPEVLPPAPVVGPPASLGCCTVL
;
A
#
# COMPACT_ATOMS: atom_id res chain seq x y z
N MET A 1 51.99 23.08 -26.03
CA MET A 1 51.17 24.30 -25.91
C MET A 1 49.77 23.96 -26.36
N ALA A 2 48.84 23.81 -25.43
CA ALA A 2 47.43 23.51 -25.72
C ALA A 2 46.61 24.79 -25.46
N THR A 3 45.89 25.22 -26.48
CA THR A 3 45.01 26.39 -26.48
C THR A 3 43.79 26.11 -25.61
N VAL A 4 43.65 26.87 -24.52
CA VAL A 4 42.44 26.90 -23.69
C VAL A 4 41.41 27.77 -24.39
N THR A 5 40.32 27.16 -24.86
CA THR A 5 39.12 27.91 -25.29
C THR A 5 38.36 28.40 -24.06
N PRO A 6 37.90 29.67 -24.05
CA PRO A 6 37.18 30.22 -22.91
C PRO A 6 35.81 29.54 -22.75
N SER A 7 35.50 29.16 -21.51
CA SER A 7 34.19 28.68 -21.10
C SER A 7 33.15 29.78 -21.32
N VAL A 8 32.21 29.52 -22.22
CA VAL A 8 31.03 30.36 -22.40
C VAL A 8 30.14 30.14 -21.17
N ALA A 9 29.95 31.19 -20.37
CA ALA A 9 29.02 31.15 -19.25
C ALA A 9 27.61 30.87 -19.78
N MET A 10 26.97 29.81 -19.26
CA MET A 10 25.58 29.53 -19.60
C MET A 10 24.70 30.70 -19.11
N PRO A 11 23.72 31.14 -19.91
CA PRO A 11 22.80 32.17 -19.47
C PRO A 11 22.03 31.70 -18.23
N PRO A 12 21.74 32.60 -17.27
CA PRO A 12 21.00 32.27 -16.07
C PRO A 12 19.64 31.68 -16.43
N SER A 13 19.19 30.69 -15.65
CA SER A 13 17.85 30.13 -15.86
C SER A 13 16.79 31.20 -15.64
N TYR A 14 15.63 31.05 -16.28
CA TYR A 14 14.51 32.00 -16.13
C TYR A 14 14.13 32.25 -14.66
N SER A 15 14.25 31.23 -13.80
CA SER A 15 14.05 31.32 -12.34
C SER A 15 15.12 32.14 -11.61
N GLN A 16 16.38 32.11 -12.08
CA GLN A 16 17.48 32.91 -11.56
C GLN A 16 17.36 34.39 -11.97
N VAL A 17 16.71 34.67 -13.11
CA VAL A 17 16.53 36.05 -13.62
C VAL A 17 15.28 36.71 -13.05
N THR A 18 14.20 35.96 -12.80
CA THR A 18 12.90 36.52 -12.44
C THR A 18 12.57 36.46 -10.94
N GLY A 19 13.29 35.66 -10.15
CA GLY A 19 12.99 35.45 -8.72
C GLY A 19 11.67 34.72 -8.46
N ILE A 20 11.03 34.17 -9.49
CA ILE A 20 9.76 33.43 -9.40
C ILE A 20 10.09 31.95 -9.13
N TYR A 21 9.81 31.50 -7.90
CA TYR A 21 9.74 30.08 -7.52
C TYR A 21 8.40 29.48 -8.02
N PRO A 22 8.29 28.15 -8.23
CA PRO A 22 7.06 27.53 -8.69
C PRO A 22 5.86 27.93 -7.82
N PRO A 23 4.66 28.06 -8.43
CA PRO A 23 3.57 28.83 -7.86
C PRO A 23 3.02 28.24 -6.56
N SER A 24 2.71 29.14 -5.63
CA SER A 24 1.82 28.94 -4.50
C SER A 24 0.33 29.04 -4.90
N GLU A 25 -0.03 28.64 -6.12
CA GLU A 25 -1.42 28.60 -6.59
C GLU A 25 -1.77 27.20 -7.15
N PRO A 26 -2.94 26.64 -6.81
CA PRO A 26 -3.42 25.39 -7.39
C PRO A 26 -3.70 25.55 -8.89
N SER A 27 -3.12 24.66 -9.70
CA SER A 27 -3.10 24.75 -11.16
C SER A 27 -4.49 24.55 -11.79
N PRO A 28 -4.85 25.31 -12.85
CA PRO A 28 -6.08 25.10 -13.59
C PRO A 28 -5.96 23.85 -14.48
N HIS A 29 -6.63 22.80 -14.00
CA HIS A 29 -7.16 21.63 -14.73
C HIS A 29 -6.24 20.41 -14.90
N GLY A 30 -5.97 19.77 -13.77
CA GLY A 30 -5.63 18.35 -13.66
C GLY A 30 -6.29 17.76 -12.40
N PHE A 31 -6.57 16.46 -12.35
CA PHE A 31 -7.02 15.83 -11.09
C PHE A 31 -5.82 15.47 -10.21
N PRO A 32 -5.88 15.75 -8.89
CA PRO A 32 -4.75 15.56 -7.98
C PRO A 32 -4.38 14.10 -7.75
N LEU A 33 -5.38 13.20 -7.75
CA LEU A 33 -5.18 11.77 -7.56
C LEU A 33 -6.40 10.97 -8.03
N SER A 34 -6.17 9.83 -8.65
CA SER A 34 -7.13 8.75 -8.90
C SER A 34 -6.36 7.42 -8.95
N TYR A 35 -7.03 6.31 -9.29
CA TYR A 35 -6.36 5.04 -9.52
C TYR A 35 -6.92 4.27 -10.71
N VAL A 36 -6.15 3.29 -11.18
CA VAL A 36 -6.56 2.28 -12.16
C VAL A 36 -6.10 0.91 -11.71
N ASP A 37 -6.99 -0.08 -11.79
CA ASP A 37 -6.71 -1.46 -11.41
C ASP A 37 -6.47 -2.34 -12.64
N PHE A 38 -5.41 -3.14 -12.56
CA PHE A 38 -5.08 -4.19 -13.51
C PHE A 38 -5.30 -5.53 -12.80
N ILE A 39 -6.38 -6.19 -13.18
CA ILE A 39 -6.81 -7.48 -12.62
C ILE A 39 -6.24 -8.60 -13.49
N PRO A 40 -5.61 -9.64 -12.91
CA PRO A 40 -5.08 -10.75 -13.70
C PRO A 40 -6.23 -11.54 -14.32
N ALA A 41 -6.13 -11.80 -15.62
CA ALA A 41 -7.09 -12.64 -16.32
C ALA A 41 -6.91 -14.10 -15.91
N MET A 42 -8.02 -14.83 -15.79
CA MET A 42 -7.99 -16.27 -15.58
C MET A 42 -7.51 -16.96 -16.85
N ILE A 43 -6.44 -17.76 -16.74
CA ILE A 43 -5.89 -18.57 -17.84
C ILE A 43 -6.59 -19.91 -17.91
N SER A 44 -6.80 -20.54 -16.75
CA SER A 44 -7.53 -21.79 -16.62
C SER A 44 -8.39 -21.78 -15.36
N PRO A 45 -9.65 -22.22 -15.42
CA PRO A 45 -10.53 -22.27 -14.24
C PRO A 45 -10.12 -23.33 -13.21
N GLY A 46 -9.14 -24.18 -13.52
CA GLY A 46 -8.81 -25.33 -12.70
C GLY A 46 -9.90 -26.41 -12.78
N GLY A 47 -9.92 -27.31 -11.81
CA GLY A 47 -10.86 -28.42 -11.74
C GLY A 47 -11.04 -28.93 -10.32
N VAL A 48 -11.61 -30.13 -10.16
CA VAL A 48 -11.81 -30.73 -8.83
C VAL A 48 -10.49 -30.90 -8.07
N LEU A 49 -9.40 -31.19 -8.80
CA LEU A 49 -8.08 -31.48 -8.25
C LEU A 49 -7.03 -30.41 -8.56
N SER A 50 -7.38 -29.34 -9.27
CA SER A 50 -6.45 -28.26 -9.63
C SER A 50 -7.04 -26.90 -9.31
N ASN A 51 -6.20 -26.00 -8.80
CA ASN A 51 -6.60 -24.61 -8.57
C ASN A 51 -6.71 -23.86 -9.92
N PRO A 52 -7.55 -22.82 -10.00
CA PRO A 52 -7.51 -21.90 -11.12
C PRO A 52 -6.13 -21.26 -11.24
N THR A 53 -5.72 -20.94 -12.45
CA THR A 53 -4.48 -20.23 -12.76
C THR A 53 -4.79 -18.90 -13.41
N PHE A 54 -3.98 -17.90 -13.11
CA PHE A 54 -4.16 -16.53 -13.55
C PHE A 54 -2.86 -15.99 -14.16
N GLU A 55 -2.98 -14.93 -14.96
CA GLU A 55 -1.83 -14.15 -15.44
C GLU A 55 -0.91 -13.73 -14.30
N ARG A 56 0.41 -13.72 -14.52
CA ARG A 56 1.39 -13.41 -13.48
C ARG A 56 1.52 -11.89 -13.29
N PHE A 57 2.17 -11.46 -12.22
CA PHE A 57 2.32 -10.03 -11.93
C PHE A 57 3.00 -9.24 -13.06
N GLY A 58 4.02 -9.81 -13.72
CA GLY A 58 4.65 -9.21 -14.90
C GLY A 58 3.70 -8.93 -16.09
N ASP A 59 2.63 -9.72 -16.25
CA ASP A 59 1.62 -9.45 -17.28
C ASP A 59 0.77 -8.22 -16.92
N LEU A 60 0.51 -7.98 -15.63
CA LEU A 60 -0.18 -6.78 -15.15
C LEU A 60 0.65 -5.53 -15.41
N MET A 61 1.96 -5.59 -15.17
CA MET A 61 2.88 -4.49 -15.48
C MET A 61 2.93 -4.18 -16.98
N ARG A 62 2.86 -5.20 -17.84
CA ARG A 62 2.76 -5.01 -19.30
C ARG A 62 1.45 -4.30 -19.67
N LYS A 63 0.32 -4.71 -19.08
CA LYS A 63 -0.98 -4.06 -19.27
C LYS A 63 -0.97 -2.60 -18.80
N ALA A 64 -0.36 -2.33 -17.65
CA ALA A 64 -0.23 -0.98 -17.11
C ALA A 64 0.56 -0.07 -18.06
N ASN A 65 1.70 -0.52 -18.57
CA ASN A 65 2.49 0.24 -19.55
C ASN A 65 1.74 0.49 -20.87
N ASN A 66 1.04 -0.52 -21.38
CA ASN A 66 0.20 -0.35 -22.59
C ASN A 66 -0.92 0.68 -22.36
N TRP A 67 -1.51 0.69 -21.17
CA TRP A 67 -2.52 1.67 -20.79
C TRP A 67 -1.92 3.08 -20.66
N LEU A 68 -0.73 3.24 -20.07
CA LEU A 68 -0.05 4.52 -19.97
C LEU A 68 0.33 5.11 -21.33
N LEU A 69 0.75 4.27 -22.28
CA LEU A 69 0.99 4.68 -23.67
C LEU A 69 -0.27 5.28 -24.31
N ALA A 70 -1.44 4.74 -24.01
CA ALA A 70 -2.73 5.24 -24.50
C ALA A 70 -3.24 6.47 -23.71
N ASN A 71 -2.64 6.80 -22.56
CA ASN A 71 -3.05 7.89 -21.68
C ASN A 71 -1.86 8.83 -21.34
N PRO A 72 -1.26 9.49 -22.35
CA PRO A 72 0.01 10.22 -22.19
C PRO A 72 -0.09 11.45 -21.28
N THR A 73 -1.29 11.95 -21.02
CA THR A 73 -1.58 13.12 -20.15
C THR A 73 -1.59 12.77 -18.66
N LEU A 74 -1.38 11.50 -18.32
CA LEU A 74 -1.39 11.01 -16.95
C LEU A 74 0.02 10.62 -16.52
N TRP A 75 0.27 10.69 -15.23
CA TRP A 75 1.48 10.17 -14.61
C TRP A 75 1.15 9.39 -13.35
N VAL A 76 1.97 8.40 -13.06
CA VAL A 76 1.86 7.50 -11.92
C VAL A 76 2.61 8.10 -10.75
N LYS A 77 1.93 8.17 -9.62
CA LYS A 77 2.45 8.64 -8.33
C LYS A 77 3.05 7.49 -7.53
N ASN A 78 2.36 6.36 -7.51
CA ASN A 78 2.77 5.17 -6.79
C ASN A 78 2.01 3.94 -7.33
N CYS A 79 2.58 2.77 -7.12
CA CYS A 79 1.97 1.48 -7.42
C CYS A 79 1.75 0.70 -6.13
N GLU A 80 0.66 -0.07 -6.06
CA GLU A 80 0.41 -1.01 -4.96
C GLU A 80 -0.15 -2.32 -5.50
N SER A 81 0.03 -3.38 -4.71
CA SER A 81 -0.54 -4.68 -4.99
C SER A 81 -1.78 -4.89 -4.14
N LEU A 82 -2.92 -5.18 -4.78
CA LEU A 82 -4.19 -5.37 -4.09
C LEU A 82 -4.56 -6.83 -4.03
N GLU A 83 -4.77 -7.35 -2.81
CA GLU A 83 -5.36 -8.67 -2.62
C GLU A 83 -6.88 -8.59 -2.64
N THR A 84 -7.52 -9.36 -3.50
CA THR A 84 -8.98 -9.43 -3.60
C THR A 84 -9.43 -10.87 -3.78
N ARG A 85 -10.64 -11.15 -3.32
CA ARG A 85 -11.21 -12.51 -3.35
C ARG A 85 -11.78 -12.80 -4.72
N VAL A 86 -11.56 -14.02 -5.18
CA VAL A 86 -12.19 -14.57 -6.37
C VAL A 86 -13.47 -15.31 -5.96
N ARG A 87 -14.61 -14.92 -6.53
CA ARG A 87 -15.89 -15.60 -6.33
C ARG A 87 -16.45 -16.03 -7.68
N GLY A 88 -16.56 -17.35 -7.90
CA GLY A 88 -17.06 -17.89 -9.18
C GLY A 88 -16.21 -17.48 -10.39
N GLY A 89 -14.90 -17.25 -10.19
CA GLY A 89 -13.98 -16.76 -11.22
C GLY A 89 -14.06 -15.26 -11.48
N VAL A 90 -14.94 -14.53 -10.80
CA VAL A 90 -15.06 -13.07 -10.89
C VAL A 90 -14.31 -12.43 -9.73
N THR A 91 -13.56 -11.38 -10.06
CA THR A 91 -12.84 -10.53 -9.12
C THR A 91 -13.45 -9.14 -9.14
N ASN A 92 -13.69 -8.55 -7.96
CA ASN A 92 -14.20 -7.19 -7.85
C ASN A 92 -13.24 -6.37 -6.96
N THR A 93 -12.39 -5.55 -7.58
CA THR A 93 -11.50 -4.61 -6.85
C THR A 93 -12.22 -3.33 -6.42
N ASP A 94 -13.44 -3.10 -6.92
CA ASP A 94 -14.27 -1.96 -6.54
C ASP A 94 -15.09 -2.22 -5.27
N ALA A 95 -15.13 -3.47 -4.79
CA ALA A 95 -15.77 -3.80 -3.54
C ALA A 95 -15.00 -3.21 -2.36
N SER A 96 -15.68 -2.39 -1.55
CA SER A 96 -15.11 -1.82 -0.32
C SER A 96 -15.18 -2.75 0.87
N THR A 97 -15.92 -3.85 0.78
CA THR A 97 -16.03 -4.83 1.86
C THR A 97 -15.75 -6.24 1.39
N SER A 98 -15.21 -7.02 2.31
CA SER A 98 -15.01 -8.45 2.12
C SER A 98 -15.50 -9.20 3.35
N TYR A 99 -16.05 -10.39 3.12
CA TYR A 99 -16.60 -11.25 4.16
C TYR A 99 -15.99 -12.64 4.06
N ASP A 100 -15.52 -13.16 5.18
CA ASP A 100 -15.10 -14.54 5.28
C ASP A 100 -16.24 -15.49 5.67
N MET A 101 -16.74 -16.24 4.68
CA MET A 101 -17.85 -17.19 4.86
C MET A 101 -17.53 -18.60 4.35
N GLN A 102 -16.44 -18.80 3.59
CA GLN A 102 -16.15 -20.08 2.95
C GLN A 102 -14.91 -20.75 3.57
N LYS A 103 -14.92 -22.09 3.61
CA LYS A 103 -13.77 -22.88 4.09
C LYS A 103 -12.57 -22.82 3.14
N ARG A 104 -12.82 -22.52 1.87
CA ARG A 104 -11.85 -22.41 0.79
C ARG A 104 -12.11 -21.11 0.05
N ASN A 105 -11.16 -20.18 0.09
CA ASN A 105 -11.28 -18.89 -0.56
C ASN A 105 -10.16 -18.77 -1.60
N GLY A 106 -10.52 -18.47 -2.85
CA GLY A 106 -9.55 -18.06 -3.86
C GLY A 106 -9.24 -16.57 -3.72
N PHE A 107 -7.99 -16.20 -3.91
CA PHE A 107 -7.53 -14.82 -3.93
C PHE A 107 -6.72 -14.57 -5.17
N VAL A 108 -6.78 -13.34 -5.66
CA VAL A 108 -5.86 -12.81 -6.66
C VAL A 108 -5.23 -11.53 -6.16
N ARG A 109 -4.05 -11.26 -6.71
CA ARG A 109 -3.29 -10.05 -6.53
C ARG A 109 -3.35 -9.23 -7.81
N CYS A 110 -3.98 -8.08 -7.69
CA CYS A 110 -4.07 -7.08 -8.75
C CYS A 110 -2.93 -6.06 -8.59
N LEU A 111 -2.68 -5.29 -9.65
CA LEU A 111 -1.84 -4.10 -9.61
C LEU A 111 -2.76 -2.88 -9.63
N ARG A 112 -2.68 -2.01 -8.63
CA ARG A 112 -3.27 -0.67 -8.69
C ARG A 112 -2.17 0.34 -8.96
N ILE A 113 -2.37 1.18 -9.96
CA ILE A 113 -1.54 2.38 -10.16
C ILE A 113 -2.33 3.60 -9.74
N TRP A 114 -1.72 4.42 -8.91
CA TRP A 114 -2.26 5.71 -8.51
C TRP A 114 -1.75 6.78 -9.46
N ILE A 115 -2.67 7.56 -10.02
CA ILE A 115 -2.41 8.46 -11.14
C ILE A 115 -2.80 9.88 -10.79
N ALA A 116 -2.16 10.83 -11.45
CA ALA A 116 -2.55 12.23 -11.44
C ALA A 116 -2.46 12.77 -12.87
N SER A 117 -3.09 13.92 -13.14
CA SER A 117 -2.90 14.60 -14.41
C SER A 117 -1.52 15.26 -14.46
N LYS A 118 -0.88 15.19 -15.63
CA LYS A 118 0.30 15.99 -15.95
C LYS A 118 -0.10 17.45 -16.08
N THR A 119 0.77 18.37 -15.67
CA THR A 119 0.59 19.79 -15.95
C THR A 119 1.07 20.12 -17.37
N ALA A 120 0.73 21.31 -17.88
CA ALA A 120 1.26 21.78 -19.16
C ALA A 120 2.80 21.93 -19.18
N ALA A 121 3.46 21.91 -18.02
CA ALA A 121 4.93 21.91 -17.91
C ALA A 121 5.53 20.50 -18.01
N ASP A 122 4.72 19.45 -17.82
CA ASP A 122 5.16 18.05 -17.80
C ASP A 122 5.00 17.38 -19.17
N VAL A 123 5.16 18.13 -20.27
CA VAL A 123 5.08 17.62 -21.65
C VAL A 123 6.29 16.74 -21.93
N GLY A 124 6.19 15.49 -21.52
CA GLY A 124 7.16 14.44 -21.77
C GLY A 124 6.48 13.16 -22.25
N GLU A 125 7.30 12.23 -22.71
CA GLU A 125 6.89 10.89 -23.13
C GLU A 125 5.98 10.20 -22.08
N PRO A 126 5.12 9.26 -22.50
CA PRO A 126 4.38 8.43 -21.56
C PRO A 126 5.35 7.76 -20.58
N GLN A 127 4.96 7.70 -19.31
CA GLN A 127 5.78 6.99 -18.32
C GLN A 127 5.81 5.51 -18.67
N GLN A 128 7.00 4.93 -18.61
CA GLN A 128 7.19 3.48 -18.68
C GLN A 128 7.63 3.00 -17.31
N LEU A 129 6.85 2.10 -16.73
CA LEU A 129 7.11 1.51 -15.43
C LEU A 129 7.89 0.21 -15.55
N GLY A 130 8.81 0.00 -14.62
CA GLY A 130 9.44 -1.28 -14.34
C GLY A 130 9.31 -1.64 -12.87
N TYR A 131 9.66 -2.88 -12.53
CA TYR A 131 9.68 -3.34 -11.15
C TYR A 131 10.76 -4.39 -10.92
N ILE A 132 11.12 -4.59 -9.64
CA ILE A 132 11.97 -5.68 -9.16
C ILE A 132 11.35 -6.24 -7.89
N ASN A 133 11.24 -7.55 -7.81
CA ASN A 133 10.91 -8.27 -6.58
C ASN A 133 12.20 -8.71 -5.88
N VAL A 134 12.33 -8.39 -4.61
CA VAL A 134 13.45 -8.81 -3.76
C VAL A 134 12.90 -9.67 -2.64
N VAL A 135 13.22 -10.95 -2.73
CA VAL A 135 12.88 -11.96 -1.73
C VAL A 135 14.04 -12.04 -0.72
N PRO A 136 13.78 -11.95 0.60
CA PRO A 136 14.78 -12.19 1.62
C PRO A 136 15.49 -13.54 1.41
N ALA A 137 16.82 -13.59 1.52
CA ALA A 137 17.54 -14.84 1.29
C ALA A 137 17.32 -15.83 2.45
N CYS A 138 17.00 -17.08 2.13
CA CYS A 138 16.89 -18.15 3.12
C CYS A 138 18.30 -18.48 3.66
N GLN A 139 18.50 -18.28 4.97
CA GLN A 139 19.77 -18.58 5.66
C GLN A 139 19.84 -20.05 6.08
N ASP A 140 18.70 -20.58 6.53
CA ASP A 140 18.52 -21.96 6.93
C ASP A 140 17.12 -22.37 6.45
N SER A 141 17.03 -23.49 5.74
CA SER A 141 15.74 -24.03 5.27
C SER A 141 14.86 -24.54 6.41
N GLY A 142 15.40 -24.62 7.63
CA GLY A 142 14.79 -25.30 8.73
C GLY A 142 14.86 -26.82 8.55
N GLY A 143 14.67 -27.53 9.65
CA GLY A 143 14.52 -28.99 9.68
C GLY A 143 13.07 -29.40 9.93
N PHE A 144 12.87 -30.68 10.25
CA PHE A 144 11.54 -31.22 10.56
C PHE A 144 10.81 -30.48 11.71
N LEU A 145 11.56 -29.85 12.62
CA LEU A 145 11.04 -29.17 13.81
C LEU A 145 11.29 -27.67 13.84
N SER A 146 12.06 -27.11 12.89
CA SER A 146 12.39 -25.68 12.85
C SER A 146 11.87 -25.03 11.59
N LEU A 147 11.57 -23.75 11.68
CA LEU A 147 11.13 -22.96 10.55
C LEU A 147 12.34 -22.49 9.75
N PRO A 148 12.18 -22.29 8.42
CA PRO A 148 13.18 -21.58 7.66
C PRO A 148 13.40 -20.19 8.24
N THR A 149 14.66 -19.79 8.33
CA THR A 149 15.06 -18.43 8.71
C THR A 149 15.51 -17.67 7.47
N PHE A 150 15.16 -16.40 7.40
CA PHE A 150 15.43 -15.53 6.25
C PHE A 150 16.23 -14.30 6.69
N ASP A 151 16.83 -13.62 5.71
CA ASP A 151 17.39 -12.28 5.92
C ASP A 151 16.36 -11.39 6.63
N THR A 152 16.84 -10.59 7.58
CA THR A 152 16.08 -9.46 8.11
C THR A 152 15.77 -8.43 7.01
N LEU A 153 14.84 -7.52 7.28
CA LEU A 153 14.55 -6.41 6.37
C LEU A 153 15.83 -5.59 6.09
N GLY A 154 16.58 -5.22 7.12
CA GLY A 154 17.81 -4.45 6.99
C GLY A 154 18.88 -5.15 6.13
N GLU A 155 19.05 -6.46 6.29
CA GLU A 155 19.95 -7.26 5.44
C GLU A 155 19.46 -7.31 3.98
N THR A 156 18.15 -7.49 3.78
CA THR A 156 17.52 -7.50 2.44
C THR A 156 17.74 -6.15 1.74
N VAL A 157 17.48 -5.03 2.43
CA VAL A 157 17.73 -3.68 1.92
C VAL A 157 19.21 -3.44 1.62
N SER A 158 20.11 -3.90 2.50
CA SER A 158 21.56 -3.75 2.32
C SER A 158 22.06 -4.50 1.07
N LYS A 159 21.62 -5.75 0.88
CA LYS A 159 21.92 -6.55 -0.32
C LYS A 159 21.35 -5.89 -1.58
N MET A 160 20.14 -5.35 -1.49
CA MET A 160 19.53 -4.61 -2.59
C MET A 160 20.33 -3.35 -2.96
N ASN A 161 20.80 -2.56 -1.99
CA ASN A 161 21.65 -1.41 -2.25
C ASN A 161 22.99 -1.78 -2.88
N ALA A 162 23.59 -2.90 -2.47
CA ALA A 162 24.80 -3.42 -3.12
C ALA A 162 24.53 -3.78 -4.59
N MET A 163 23.40 -4.43 -4.88
CA MET A 163 22.96 -4.71 -6.25
C MET A 163 22.74 -3.42 -7.05
N LEU A 164 22.02 -2.43 -6.51
CA LEU A 164 21.75 -1.14 -7.17
C LEU A 164 23.03 -0.34 -7.44
N THR A 165 24.04 -0.50 -6.59
CA THR A 165 25.36 0.14 -6.79
C THR A 165 26.13 -0.54 -7.93
N ALA A 166 26.09 -1.87 -8.00
CA ALA A 166 26.78 -2.64 -9.04
C ALA A 166 26.08 -2.56 -10.40
N GLN A 167 24.75 -2.56 -10.39
CA GLN A 167 23.88 -2.48 -11.57
C GLN A 167 22.74 -1.49 -11.29
N PRO A 168 22.97 -0.19 -11.54
CA PRO A 168 21.95 0.83 -11.38
C PRO A 168 20.69 0.53 -12.20
N LEU A 169 19.53 0.88 -11.65
CA LEU A 169 18.27 0.79 -12.38
C LEU A 169 18.31 1.66 -13.64
N PRO A 170 17.67 1.23 -14.73
CA PRO A 170 17.49 2.06 -15.92
C PRO A 170 16.37 3.07 -15.66
N GLY A 171 16.55 3.98 -14.70
CA GLY A 171 15.55 4.97 -14.33
C GLY A 171 15.65 5.46 -12.89
N ARG A 172 14.52 5.99 -12.39
CA ARG A 172 14.35 6.48 -11.01
C ARG A 172 13.33 5.64 -10.25
N ILE A 173 13.57 5.44 -8.97
CA ILE A 173 12.67 4.72 -8.08
C ILE A 173 11.39 5.55 -7.90
N LEU A 174 10.25 4.89 -8.11
CA LEU A 174 8.93 5.47 -7.91
C LEU A 174 8.48 5.25 -6.46
N ASN A 175 8.37 3.98 -6.06
CA ASN A 175 7.97 3.60 -4.72
C ASN A 175 8.44 2.20 -4.35
N LEU A 176 8.46 1.89 -3.05
CA LEU A 176 8.70 0.56 -2.52
C LEU A 176 7.44 0.07 -1.81
N GLU A 177 7.15 -1.22 -1.93
CA GLU A 177 6.06 -1.91 -1.27
C GLU A 177 6.63 -3.08 -0.46
N THR A 178 6.30 -3.14 0.83
CA THR A 178 6.42 -4.38 1.61
C THR A 178 5.20 -5.23 1.31
N GLN A 179 5.42 -6.44 0.81
CA GLN A 179 4.34 -7.35 0.42
C GLN A 179 4.48 -8.69 1.13
N ASP A 180 3.38 -9.17 1.68
CA ASP A 180 3.30 -10.50 2.27
C ASP A 180 3.09 -11.56 1.19
N ILE A 181 3.95 -12.58 1.17
CA ILE A 181 3.76 -13.80 0.39
C ILE A 181 3.36 -14.92 1.33
N LYS A 182 2.21 -15.54 1.05
CA LYS A 182 1.64 -16.63 1.85
C LYS A 182 2.17 -17.96 1.34
N LEU A 183 2.84 -18.70 2.22
CA LEU A 183 3.35 -20.04 1.97
C LEU A 183 2.59 -21.07 2.82
N TYR A 184 2.02 -22.07 2.16
CA TYR A 184 1.39 -23.22 2.81
C TYR A 184 2.36 -24.37 3.04
N THR A 185 3.35 -24.50 2.17
CA THR A 185 4.37 -25.54 2.24
C THR A 185 5.66 -24.94 1.69
N TRP A 186 6.76 -25.10 2.44
CA TRP A 186 8.06 -24.68 1.96
C TRP A 186 8.50 -25.64 0.84
N THR A 187 8.65 -25.10 -0.37
CA THR A 187 9.08 -25.85 -1.56
C THR A 187 10.56 -25.61 -1.91
N GLY A 188 11.28 -24.82 -1.10
CA GLY A 188 12.65 -24.40 -1.38
C GLY A 188 12.75 -23.09 -2.17
N SER A 189 11.65 -22.59 -2.72
CA SER A 189 11.61 -21.35 -3.51
C SER A 189 10.33 -20.56 -3.27
N ILE A 190 10.42 -19.25 -3.42
CA ILE A 190 9.29 -18.33 -3.35
C ILE A 190 9.10 -17.75 -4.74
N ASP A 191 7.88 -17.82 -5.27
CA ASP A 191 7.53 -17.16 -6.53
C ASP A 191 6.83 -15.82 -6.24
N PRO A 192 7.55 -14.68 -6.29
CA PRO A 192 6.93 -13.38 -6.03
C PRO A 192 6.03 -12.91 -7.20
N GLU A 193 6.02 -13.62 -8.34
CA GLU A 193 5.18 -13.32 -9.49
C GLU A 193 3.80 -14.00 -9.41
N GLU A 194 3.59 -14.91 -8.45
CA GLU A 194 2.32 -15.57 -8.26
C GLU A 194 1.24 -14.55 -7.90
N SER A 195 0.22 -14.48 -8.75
CA SER A 195 -0.88 -13.54 -8.64
C SER A 195 -2.14 -14.17 -8.08
N CYS A 196 -2.14 -15.47 -7.77
CA CYS A 196 -3.32 -16.15 -7.28
C CYS A 196 -2.96 -17.24 -6.29
N TRP A 197 -3.76 -17.42 -5.26
CA TRP A 197 -3.60 -18.53 -4.32
C TRP A 197 -4.96 -18.93 -3.76
N VAL A 198 -4.99 -20.06 -3.08
CA VAL A 198 -6.18 -20.58 -2.42
C VAL A 198 -5.88 -20.76 -0.95
N GLU A 199 -6.68 -20.11 -0.11
CA GLU A 199 -6.59 -20.28 1.33
C GLU A 199 -7.58 -21.34 1.81
N THR A 200 -7.11 -22.21 2.70
CA THR A 200 -7.95 -23.12 3.47
C THR A 200 -7.81 -22.82 4.96
N SER A 201 -8.91 -22.91 5.72
CA SER A 201 -8.93 -22.48 7.13
C SER A 201 -8.15 -23.37 8.09
N GLN A 202 -7.71 -24.56 7.67
CA GLN A 202 -7.07 -25.55 8.54
C GLN A 202 -5.53 -25.57 8.45
N GLN A 203 -4.93 -24.87 7.50
CA GLN A 203 -3.49 -24.94 7.27
C GLN A 203 -2.73 -23.90 8.11
N ARG A 204 -1.56 -24.30 8.61
CA ARG A 204 -0.56 -23.34 9.10
C ARG A 204 -0.15 -22.47 7.92
N LYS A 205 -0.15 -21.16 8.12
CA LYS A 205 0.25 -20.19 7.11
C LYS A 205 1.58 -19.61 7.52
N THR A 206 2.57 -19.67 6.63
CA THR A 206 3.81 -18.91 6.78
C THR A 206 3.72 -17.69 5.89
N PHE A 207 4.12 -16.54 6.38
CA PHE A 207 4.14 -15.29 5.66
C PHE A 207 5.58 -14.86 5.51
N ILE A 208 5.94 -14.40 4.32
CA ILE A 208 7.26 -13.83 4.05
C ILE A 208 7.08 -12.44 3.46
N ASN A 209 7.70 -11.45 4.09
CA ASN A 209 7.65 -10.06 3.67
C ASN A 209 8.74 -9.84 2.61
N ILE A 210 8.32 -9.68 1.37
CA ILE A 210 9.21 -9.31 0.26
C ILE A 210 9.20 -7.79 0.05
N ILE A 211 10.21 -7.27 -0.65
CA ILE A 211 10.23 -5.88 -1.12
C ILE A 211 9.95 -5.88 -2.61
N ARG A 212 8.91 -5.18 -3.03
CA ARG A 212 8.66 -4.86 -4.44
C ARG A 212 9.01 -3.41 -4.69
N LEU A 213 10.03 -3.18 -5.53
CA LEU A 213 10.43 -1.85 -5.96
C LEU A 213 9.83 -1.56 -7.32
N PHE A 214 9.14 -0.43 -7.45
CA PHE A 214 8.68 0.11 -8.73
C PHE A 214 9.57 1.28 -9.14
N TYR A 215 9.86 1.39 -10.44
CA TYR A 215 10.66 2.47 -10.99
C TYR A 215 10.08 2.99 -12.30
N GLU A 216 10.33 4.26 -12.60
CA GLU A 216 10.07 4.87 -13.90
C GLU A 216 11.32 4.77 -14.76
N ALA A 217 11.19 4.21 -15.96
CA ALA A 217 12.30 4.02 -16.88
C ALA A 217 12.91 5.34 -17.35
N GLY A 218 14.23 5.37 -17.48
CA GLY A 218 14.98 6.55 -17.88
C GLY A 218 16.49 6.38 -17.67
N PRO A 219 17.26 7.48 -17.66
CA PRO A 219 18.66 7.44 -17.26
C PRO A 219 18.82 6.93 -15.82
N PRO A 220 19.88 6.17 -15.50
CA PRO A 220 20.11 5.72 -14.12
C PRO A 220 20.22 6.86 -13.12
N ALA A 221 19.42 6.81 -12.06
CA ALA A 221 19.38 7.82 -11.00
C ALA A 221 20.41 7.58 -9.87
N TYR A 222 21.06 6.41 -9.84
CA TYR A 222 22.02 5.99 -8.80
C TYR A 222 21.48 6.19 -7.37
N GLU A 223 20.22 5.84 -7.17
CA GLU A 223 19.53 5.96 -5.89
C GLU A 223 19.83 4.75 -4.99
N GLN A 224 20.02 5.01 -3.70
CA GLN A 224 20.02 3.99 -2.65
C GLN A 224 18.71 4.06 -1.88
N ILE A 225 18.22 2.92 -1.41
CA ILE A 225 16.97 2.80 -0.66
C ILE A 225 17.23 2.64 0.84
N GLY A 226 16.25 3.03 1.64
CA GLY A 226 16.19 2.75 3.06
C GLY A 226 14.75 2.64 3.56
N CYS A 227 14.59 2.03 4.74
CA CYS A 227 13.30 1.91 5.41
C CYS A 227 13.44 2.38 6.86
N ALA A 228 12.45 3.13 7.35
CA ALA A 228 12.31 3.48 8.75
C ALA A 228 10.93 3.04 9.25
N ASP A 229 10.91 2.32 10.37
CA ASP A 229 9.71 1.78 10.97
C ASP A 229 9.33 2.55 12.23
N PHE A 230 8.05 2.90 12.32
CA PHE A 230 7.47 3.60 13.46
C PHE A 230 6.44 2.69 14.10
N VAL A 231 6.77 2.21 15.28
CA VAL A 231 5.96 1.25 16.03
C VAL A 231 5.10 1.99 17.06
N PRO A 232 3.80 1.67 17.16
CA PRO A 232 2.97 2.21 18.22
C PRO A 232 3.42 1.73 19.60
N ALA A 233 3.48 2.63 20.58
CA ALA A 233 3.73 2.26 21.96
C ALA A 233 2.58 1.39 22.51
N CYS A 234 2.91 0.33 23.23
CA CYS A 234 1.93 -0.46 23.98
C CYS A 234 1.59 0.28 25.28
N LEU A 235 0.37 0.82 25.36
CA LEU A 235 -0.14 1.55 26.53
C LEU A 235 -0.60 0.60 27.62
N GLU A 236 -1.20 -0.53 27.22
CA GLU A 236 -1.66 -1.56 28.14
C GLU A 236 -1.31 -2.94 27.57
N GLN A 237 -0.60 -3.74 28.36
CA GLN A 237 -0.28 -5.12 28.00
C GLN A 237 -1.55 -5.98 27.98
N GLY A 238 -1.61 -6.89 27.01
CA GLY A 238 -2.65 -7.91 26.97
C GLY A 238 -2.50 -8.94 28.11
N SER A 239 -3.60 -9.60 28.45
CA SER A 239 -3.66 -10.74 29.35
C SER A 239 -4.62 -11.80 28.78
N LEU A 240 -4.82 -12.91 29.49
CA LEU A 240 -5.73 -13.97 29.04
C LEU A 240 -7.16 -13.46 28.71
N PHE A 241 -7.59 -12.37 29.33
CA PHE A 241 -8.93 -11.80 29.17
C PHE A 241 -8.94 -10.33 28.71
N LYS A 242 -7.77 -9.78 28.40
CA LYS A 242 -7.61 -8.38 28.01
C LYS A 242 -6.76 -8.28 26.76
N LEU A 243 -7.25 -7.58 25.74
CA LEU A 243 -6.46 -7.31 24.55
C LEU A 243 -5.48 -6.17 24.79
N PHE A 244 -4.42 -6.14 24.00
CA PHE A 244 -3.43 -5.05 24.03
C PHE A 244 -4.09 -3.73 23.69
N VAL A 245 -3.62 -2.65 24.31
CA VAL A 245 -3.97 -1.28 23.90
C VAL A 245 -2.70 -0.61 23.40
N PHE A 246 -2.76 -0.06 22.20
CA PHE A 246 -1.66 0.64 21.55
C PHE A 246 -2.01 2.11 21.37
N GLU A 247 -0.99 2.96 21.22
CA GLU A 247 -1.22 4.34 20.78
C GLU A 247 -1.95 4.36 19.43
N PRO A 248 -2.76 5.41 19.17
CA PRO A 248 -3.44 5.54 17.89
C PRO A 248 -2.45 5.78 16.75
N PHE A 249 -2.85 5.42 15.53
CA PHE A 249 -2.03 5.55 14.33
C PHE A 249 -1.58 7.00 14.06
N SER A 250 -2.37 7.99 14.48
CA SER A 250 -2.00 9.40 14.42
C SER A 250 -0.75 9.74 15.25
N ALA A 251 -0.53 9.07 16.38
CA ALA A 251 0.69 9.23 17.18
C ALA A 251 1.91 8.61 16.48
N VAL A 252 1.71 7.46 15.81
CA VAL A 252 2.75 6.81 14.99
C VAL A 252 3.18 7.73 13.84
N LEU A 253 2.20 8.35 13.16
CA LEU A 253 2.44 9.30 12.09
C LEU A 253 3.24 10.53 12.57
N LEU A 254 2.93 11.05 13.77
CA LEU A 254 3.66 12.17 14.35
C LEU A 254 5.14 11.83 14.60
N LYS A 255 5.44 10.62 15.08
CA LYS A 255 6.84 10.14 15.23
C LYS A 255 7.56 10.10 13.88
N ALA A 256 6.89 9.60 12.85
CA ALA A 256 7.43 9.53 11.50
C ALA A 256 7.71 10.91 10.91
N GLN A 257 6.79 11.86 11.10
CA GLN A 257 6.99 13.25 10.69
C GLN A 257 8.22 13.87 11.35
N GLN A 258 8.36 13.72 12.68
CA GLN A 258 9.50 14.26 13.43
C GLN A 258 10.82 13.67 12.91
N TRP A 259 10.84 12.38 12.63
CA TRP A 259 12.01 11.72 12.05
C TRP A 259 12.33 12.26 10.66
N ILE A 260 11.35 12.35 9.75
CA ILE A 260 11.55 12.88 8.39
C ILE A 260 12.13 14.29 8.42
N GLN A 261 11.61 15.18 9.29
CA GLN A 261 12.11 16.55 9.42
C GLN A 261 13.56 16.62 9.89
N ALA A 262 14.05 15.60 10.60
CA ALA A 262 15.45 15.47 10.99
C ALA A 262 16.36 14.87 9.90
N GLN A 263 15.80 14.46 8.75
CA GLN A 263 16.53 13.81 7.65
C GLN A 263 16.49 14.66 6.36
N PRO A 264 17.25 15.77 6.27
CA PRO A 264 17.19 16.65 5.09
C PRO A 264 17.73 16.01 3.80
N ALA A 265 18.51 14.92 3.91
CA ALA A 265 19.15 14.26 2.79
C ALA A 265 18.32 13.13 2.16
N ILE A 266 17.17 12.79 2.74
CA ILE A 266 16.32 11.70 2.23
C ILE A 266 15.16 12.24 1.40
N HIS A 267 14.71 11.43 0.46
CA HIS A 267 13.46 11.64 -0.25
C HIS A 267 12.51 10.48 0.04
N VAL A 268 11.34 10.78 0.60
CA VAL A 268 10.32 9.75 0.87
C VAL A 268 9.77 9.22 -0.46
N ALA A 269 9.99 7.93 -0.71
CA ALA A 269 9.52 7.23 -1.90
C ALA A 269 8.17 6.55 -1.66
N SER A 270 7.92 6.06 -0.43
CA SER A 270 6.61 5.56 -0.05
C SER A 270 6.39 5.62 1.45
N VAL A 271 5.11 5.68 1.80
CA VAL A 271 4.63 5.50 3.17
C VAL A 271 3.56 4.42 3.13
N GLN A 272 3.71 3.41 3.98
CA GLN A 272 2.88 2.22 3.99
C GLN A 272 2.53 1.80 5.42
N SER A 273 1.32 1.28 5.60
CA SER A 273 0.90 0.61 6.82
C SER A 273 1.24 -0.87 6.73
N VAL A 274 1.96 -1.41 7.71
CA VAL A 274 2.37 -2.83 7.71
C VAL A 274 1.89 -3.50 8.99
N ASP A 275 1.21 -4.63 8.85
CA ASP A 275 0.69 -5.40 9.99
C ASP A 275 1.71 -6.44 10.44
N TYR A 276 2.24 -6.31 11.66
CA TYR A 276 3.15 -7.28 12.26
C TYR A 276 2.42 -8.14 13.26
N LYS A 277 2.56 -9.46 13.13
CA LYS A 277 2.02 -10.42 14.08
C LYS A 277 2.63 -10.21 15.47
N ILE A 278 1.78 -10.16 16.50
CA ILE A 278 2.18 -10.21 17.92
C ILE A 278 1.78 -11.56 18.54
N TYR A 279 2.61 -12.05 19.47
CA TYR A 279 2.36 -13.31 20.17
C TYR A 279 1.64 -13.07 21.50
N SER A 280 0.80 -14.01 21.95
CA SER A 280 0.11 -13.89 23.25
C SER A 280 1.06 -13.86 24.44
N SER A 281 2.26 -14.44 24.29
CA SER A 281 3.35 -14.39 25.26
C SER A 281 4.27 -13.19 25.07
N TRP A 282 3.83 -12.16 24.33
CA TRP A 282 4.63 -10.96 24.10
C TRP A 282 4.79 -10.19 25.41
N SER A 283 5.88 -10.50 26.11
CA SER A 283 6.37 -9.81 27.30
C SER A 283 7.51 -8.85 26.97
N SER A 284 8.04 -8.90 25.74
CA SER A 284 9.12 -8.02 25.31
C SER A 284 8.57 -6.64 24.98
N THR A 285 9.31 -5.61 25.40
CA THR A 285 8.97 -4.21 25.15
C THR A 285 9.12 -3.81 23.68
N THR A 286 9.78 -4.63 22.85
CA THR A 286 10.04 -4.31 21.44
C THR A 286 9.39 -5.33 20.51
N LEU A 287 8.72 -4.81 19.49
CA LEU A 287 8.26 -5.53 18.31
C LEU A 287 9.45 -5.64 17.33
N ASP A 288 9.74 -6.84 16.85
CA ASP A 288 10.77 -7.01 15.82
C ASP A 288 10.20 -6.72 14.43
N THR A 289 10.37 -5.49 13.96
CA THR A 289 9.96 -5.08 12.60
C THR A 289 10.97 -5.45 11.52
N GLN A 290 12.13 -6.01 11.92
CA GLN A 290 13.14 -6.51 11.01
C GLN A 290 12.88 -7.96 10.61
N CYS A 291 12.01 -8.67 11.33
CA CYS A 291 11.58 -10.01 10.99
C CYS A 291 10.79 -10.03 9.68
N THR A 292 11.28 -10.81 8.71
CA THR A 292 10.66 -10.97 7.39
C THR A 292 9.81 -12.23 7.28
N VAL A 293 9.76 -13.07 8.32
CA VAL A 293 9.01 -14.33 8.31
C VAL A 293 8.18 -14.48 9.57
N PHE A 294 6.91 -14.83 9.43
CA PHE A 294 6.08 -15.18 10.59
C PHE A 294 5.10 -16.29 10.25
N GLN A 295 4.58 -16.94 11.29
CA GLN A 295 3.63 -18.04 11.12
C GLN A 295 2.34 -17.81 11.88
N GLU A 296 1.23 -18.15 11.23
CA GLU A 296 -0.08 -18.25 11.83
C GLU A 296 -0.44 -19.69 12.15
N ARG A 297 -0.86 -19.90 13.41
CA ARG A 297 -1.50 -21.14 13.84
C ARG A 297 -2.99 -20.95 13.57
N GLY A 298 -3.48 -21.52 12.46
CA GLY A 298 -4.80 -21.20 11.91
C GLY A 298 -5.99 -21.29 12.87
N GLU A 299 -5.89 -22.07 13.95
CA GLU A 299 -6.97 -22.22 14.91
C GLU A 299 -6.99 -21.21 16.06
N SER A 300 -5.91 -20.46 16.26
CA SER A 300 -5.78 -19.53 17.38
C SER A 300 -6.04 -18.10 16.95
N MET A 301 -6.63 -17.31 17.85
CA MET A 301 -6.68 -15.86 17.70
C MET A 301 -5.27 -15.34 17.45
N THR A 302 -5.08 -14.62 16.35
CA THR A 302 -3.81 -13.97 16.02
C THR A 302 -4.03 -12.46 16.06
N CYS A 303 -3.19 -11.77 16.81
CA CYS A 303 -3.23 -10.31 16.86
C CYS A 303 -2.10 -9.75 16.00
N TYR A 304 -2.32 -8.57 15.43
CA TYR A 304 -1.34 -7.82 14.66
C TYR A 304 -1.31 -6.40 15.18
N VAL A 305 -0.12 -5.83 15.19
CA VAL A 305 0.08 -4.42 15.41
C VAL A 305 0.45 -3.78 14.08
N ARG A 306 -0.29 -2.74 13.72
CA ARG A 306 -0.06 -1.92 12.54
C ARG A 306 1.01 -0.89 12.83
N ILE A 307 2.11 -0.96 12.10
CA ILE A 307 3.17 0.03 12.13
C ILE A 307 3.04 0.97 10.93
N LEU A 308 3.76 2.08 10.95
CA LEU A 308 4.00 2.90 9.77
C LEU A 308 5.42 2.64 9.29
N ARG A 309 5.58 2.27 8.02
CA ARG A 309 6.88 2.15 7.35
C ARG A 309 7.05 3.30 6.37
N VAL A 310 8.15 4.01 6.48
CA VAL A 310 8.58 5.04 5.53
C VAL A 310 9.74 4.48 4.73
N CYS A 311 9.54 4.25 3.44
CA CYS A 311 10.62 3.94 2.52
C CYS A 311 11.12 5.22 1.88
N TYR A 312 12.43 5.39 1.82
CA TYR A 312 13.07 6.59 1.30
C TYR A 312 14.22 6.23 0.37
N VAL A 313 14.59 7.19 -0.46
CA VAL A 313 15.77 7.14 -1.31
C VAL A 313 16.74 8.23 -0.94
N THR A 314 18.02 7.97 -1.17
CA THR A 314 19.08 8.98 -1.16
C THR A 314 19.70 9.00 -2.56
N SER A 315 19.89 10.20 -3.12
CA SER A 315 20.52 10.39 -4.43
C SER A 315 21.75 11.25 -4.28
N MET A 316 22.84 10.90 -4.97
CA MET A 316 24.06 11.70 -4.99
C MET A 316 23.93 12.95 -5.90
N PHE A 317 22.98 12.95 -6.83
CA PHE A 317 22.95 13.92 -7.94
C PHE A 317 21.73 14.82 -7.96
N GLN A 318 20.63 14.43 -7.28
CA GLN A 318 19.38 15.19 -7.31
C GLN A 318 19.02 15.71 -5.93
N SER A 319 19.11 17.03 -5.75
CA SER A 319 18.46 17.72 -4.63
C SER A 319 16.96 17.79 -4.91
N ARG A 320 16.16 17.03 -4.18
CA ARG A 320 14.69 17.21 -4.15
C ARG A 320 14.31 18.14 -3.00
N LEU A 321 13.17 18.81 -3.14
CA LEU A 321 12.66 19.62 -2.05
C LEU A 321 12.32 18.71 -0.85
N PRO A 322 12.76 19.08 0.36
CA PRO A 322 12.41 18.32 1.55
C PRO A 322 10.89 18.34 1.77
N LEU A 323 10.38 17.33 2.47
CA LEU A 323 8.99 17.35 2.94
C LEU A 323 8.85 18.42 4.03
N THR A 324 7.75 19.16 3.98
CA THR A 324 7.41 20.18 4.96
C THR A 324 6.83 19.53 6.22
N ALA A 325 5.85 18.65 6.04
CA ALA A 325 5.21 17.89 7.12
C ALA A 325 4.58 16.61 6.55
N LEU A 326 4.50 15.54 7.34
CA LEU A 326 3.83 14.30 6.94
C LEU A 326 2.46 14.25 7.61
N ALA A 327 1.40 14.41 6.82
CA ALA A 327 0.03 14.23 7.26
C ALA A 327 -0.63 13.03 6.58
N CYS A 328 -1.77 12.60 7.10
CA CYS A 328 -2.52 11.45 6.60
C CYS A 328 -4.02 11.74 6.65
N LYS A 329 -4.74 11.44 5.56
CA LYS A 329 -6.20 11.45 5.50
C LYS A 329 -6.69 10.05 5.11
N ALA A 330 -7.56 9.49 5.93
CA ALA A 330 -8.24 8.23 5.64
C ALA A 330 -9.65 8.51 5.10
N PHE A 331 -9.97 7.97 3.93
CA PHE A 331 -11.28 8.04 3.31
C PHE A 331 -11.99 6.70 3.51
N ILE A 332 -12.82 6.67 4.56
CA ILE A 332 -13.62 5.50 4.90
C ILE A 332 -14.84 5.46 3.96
N PRO A 333 -15.14 4.33 3.30
CA PRO A 333 -16.38 4.17 2.53
C PRO A 333 -17.60 4.43 3.41
N CYS A 334 -18.56 5.22 2.93
CA CYS A 334 -19.79 5.50 3.69
C CYS A 334 -20.67 4.24 3.74
N GLN A 335 -21.30 4.01 4.89
CA GLN A 335 -22.30 2.96 5.03
C GLN A 335 -23.59 3.38 4.29
N LEU A 336 -24.12 2.50 3.44
CA LEU A 336 -25.30 2.78 2.62
C LEU A 336 -26.59 2.18 3.21
N THR A 337 -26.48 1.12 4.00
CA THR A 337 -27.64 0.48 4.66
C THR A 337 -27.35 0.24 6.12
N GLU A 338 -28.36 0.37 6.97
CA GLU A 338 -28.27 -0.06 8.37
C GLU A 338 -27.89 -1.54 8.49
N GLN A 339 -27.24 -1.89 9.60
CA GLN A 339 -26.93 -3.28 9.91
C GLN A 339 -28.20 -4.01 10.33
N GLY A 340 -28.63 -5.00 9.54
CA GLY A 340 -29.68 -5.92 9.95
C GLY A 340 -29.16 -7.03 10.87
N MET A 341 -30.08 -7.78 11.49
CA MET A 341 -29.72 -8.92 12.35
C MET A 341 -28.96 -10.02 11.59
N LEU A 342 -29.30 -10.23 10.31
CA LEU A 342 -28.75 -11.30 9.46
C LEU A 342 -28.11 -10.77 8.17
N VAL A 343 -28.30 -9.49 7.86
CA VAL A 343 -27.80 -8.86 6.64
C VAL A 343 -26.72 -7.88 7.03
N PRO A 344 -25.47 -8.09 6.61
CA PRO A 344 -24.40 -7.16 6.93
C PRO A 344 -24.63 -5.83 6.20
N PRO A 345 -24.16 -4.70 6.76
CA PRO A 345 -24.33 -3.41 6.12
C PRO A 345 -23.56 -3.36 4.80
N THR A 346 -24.13 -2.65 3.84
CA THR A 346 -23.46 -2.33 2.57
C THR A 346 -22.76 -0.98 2.67
N PHE A 347 -21.74 -0.78 1.86
CA PHE A 347 -20.90 0.41 1.86
C PHE A 347 -20.71 0.89 0.43
N GLU A 348 -20.38 2.18 0.27
CA GLU A 348 -19.90 2.76 -0.98
C GLU A 348 -18.83 1.88 -1.62
N SER A 349 -18.79 1.84 -2.94
CA SER A 349 -17.69 1.21 -3.66
C SER A 349 -16.36 1.97 -3.47
N GLN A 350 -15.24 1.35 -3.85
CA GLN A 350 -13.94 2.04 -3.81
C GLN A 350 -13.91 3.24 -4.76
N SER A 351 -14.53 3.14 -5.93
CA SER A 351 -14.65 4.25 -6.89
C SER A 351 -15.50 5.40 -6.36
N GLU A 352 -16.57 5.11 -5.62
CA GLU A 352 -17.39 6.13 -4.95
C GLU A 352 -16.63 6.82 -3.83
N THR A 353 -15.90 6.04 -3.04
CA THR A 353 -14.99 6.55 -1.99
C THR A 353 -13.90 7.44 -2.60
N MET A 354 -13.31 7.02 -3.72
CA MET A 354 -12.30 7.79 -4.45
C MET A 354 -12.86 9.09 -5.01
N ARG A 355 -14.12 9.13 -5.46
CA ARG A 355 -14.77 10.37 -5.91
C ARG A 355 -14.82 11.41 -4.80
N ARG A 356 -15.14 11.00 -3.57
CA ARG A 356 -15.12 11.89 -2.40
C ARG A 356 -13.69 12.30 -2.04
N ALA A 357 -12.74 11.36 -2.09
CA ALA A 357 -11.33 11.66 -1.87
C ALA A 357 -10.80 12.69 -2.87
N LEU A 358 -11.15 12.55 -4.14
CA LEU A 358 -10.79 13.48 -5.20
C LEU A 358 -11.36 14.87 -4.97
N ALA A 359 -12.64 14.98 -4.60
CA ALA A 359 -13.25 16.27 -4.28
C ALA A 359 -12.56 16.96 -3.09
N TRP A 360 -12.21 16.21 -2.05
CA TRP A 360 -11.45 16.72 -0.90
C TRP A 360 -10.06 17.22 -1.32
N LEU A 361 -9.34 16.44 -2.13
CA LEU A 361 -8.00 16.81 -2.62
C LEU A 361 -8.05 18.04 -3.52
N GLN A 362 -9.07 18.19 -4.34
CA GLN A 362 -9.28 19.38 -5.19
C GLN A 362 -9.59 20.62 -4.35
N ALA A 363 -10.46 20.50 -3.35
CA ALA A 363 -10.84 21.60 -2.48
C ALA A 363 -9.68 22.08 -1.59
N THR A 364 -8.80 21.17 -1.17
CA THR A 364 -7.65 21.49 -0.30
C THR A 364 -6.38 21.85 -1.06
N GLY A 365 -6.28 21.48 -2.34
CA GLY A 365 -5.03 21.57 -3.11
C GLY A 365 -3.92 20.68 -2.52
N ALA A 366 -4.27 19.60 -1.82
CA ALA A 366 -3.30 18.84 -1.04
C ALA A 366 -2.27 18.11 -1.90
N ARG A 367 -1.00 18.17 -1.48
CA ARG A 367 0.12 17.55 -2.17
C ARG A 367 0.26 16.10 -1.71
N VAL A 368 -0.15 15.17 -2.57
CA VAL A 368 -0.06 13.73 -2.29
C VAL A 368 1.38 13.24 -2.42
N ILE A 369 1.86 12.56 -1.37
CA ILE A 369 3.14 11.85 -1.31
C ILE A 369 2.96 10.40 -1.77
N SER A 370 2.03 9.69 -1.14
CA SER A 370 1.76 8.26 -1.34
C SER A 370 0.30 7.97 -1.05
N SER A 371 -0.22 6.85 -1.55
CA SER A 371 -1.58 6.39 -1.24
C SER A 371 -1.61 4.88 -1.14
N GLU A 372 -2.46 4.34 -0.28
CA GLU A 372 -2.61 2.90 -0.12
C GLU A 372 -4.05 2.51 0.17
N THR A 373 -4.40 1.28 -0.17
CA THR A 373 -5.67 0.66 0.22
C THR A 373 -5.47 -0.20 1.45
N VAL A 374 -6.03 0.22 2.59
CA VAL A 374 -5.82 -0.43 3.88
C VAL A 374 -7.03 -1.26 4.29
N PRO A 375 -6.88 -2.58 4.52
CA PRO A 375 -7.95 -3.37 5.13
C PRO A 375 -8.10 -3.02 6.61
N LEU A 376 -9.30 -2.60 7.01
CA LEU A 376 -9.71 -2.48 8.39
C LEU A 376 -10.55 -3.69 8.78
N LYS A 377 -10.22 -4.33 9.89
CA LYS A 377 -11.07 -5.37 10.48
C LYS A 377 -11.93 -4.74 11.57
N LYS A 378 -13.15 -5.25 11.75
CA LYS A 378 -13.97 -4.85 12.89
C LYS A 378 -13.20 -5.16 14.18
N GLY A 379 -12.99 -4.13 15.00
CA GLY A 379 -12.44 -4.31 16.34
C GLY A 379 -13.43 -4.99 17.28
N ILE A 380 -13.05 -5.11 18.57
CA ILE A 380 -13.90 -5.66 19.64
C ILE A 380 -15.23 -4.88 19.74
N ASN A 381 -15.17 -3.57 19.49
CA ASN A 381 -16.32 -2.68 19.55
C ASN A 381 -17.19 -2.72 18.28
N PHE A 382 -16.93 -3.66 17.37
CA PHE A 382 -17.63 -3.84 16.08
C PHE A 382 -17.57 -2.63 15.13
N GLN A 383 -16.72 -1.64 15.42
CA GLN A 383 -16.51 -0.46 14.61
C GLN A 383 -15.21 -0.57 13.81
N PHE A 384 -15.20 0.08 12.65
CA PHE A 384 -14.01 0.31 11.85
C PHE A 384 -13.37 1.62 12.30
N ASP A 385 -12.15 1.55 12.84
CA ASP A 385 -11.39 2.72 13.24
C ASP A 385 -10.06 2.75 12.48
N PRO A 386 -9.84 3.71 11.57
CA PRO A 386 -8.57 3.82 10.84
C PRO A 386 -7.40 4.22 11.74
N ASN A 387 -7.65 4.74 12.95
CA ASN A 387 -6.62 5.08 13.92
C ASN A 387 -6.25 3.91 14.83
N ASN A 388 -6.98 2.81 14.81
CA ASN A 388 -6.63 1.66 15.63
C ASN A 388 -5.42 0.94 15.04
N CYS A 389 -4.39 0.75 15.86
CA CYS A 389 -3.19 -0.01 15.49
C CYS A 389 -3.29 -1.50 15.81
N LEU A 390 -4.29 -1.97 16.57
CA LEU A 390 -4.48 -3.39 16.85
C LEU A 390 -5.50 -4.01 15.90
N THR A 391 -5.08 -5.03 15.18
CA THR A 391 -5.97 -5.90 14.39
C THR A 391 -6.05 -7.28 15.04
N VAL A 392 -7.25 -7.82 15.19
CA VAL A 392 -7.47 -9.17 15.73
C VAL A 392 -8.07 -10.06 14.65
N ASN A 393 -7.34 -11.13 14.31
CA ASN A 393 -7.79 -12.19 13.44
C ASN A 393 -8.36 -13.33 14.29
N SER A 394 -9.69 -13.48 14.30
CA SER A 394 -10.43 -14.54 15.00
C SER A 394 -11.27 -15.39 14.04
N LYS A 395 -11.68 -16.60 14.44
CA LYS A 395 -12.51 -17.49 13.61
C LYS A 395 -13.92 -16.94 13.31
N ALA A 396 -14.40 -15.95 14.06
CA ALA A 396 -15.72 -15.36 13.81
C ALA A 396 -15.70 -14.63 12.46
N ALA A 397 -16.79 -14.72 11.69
CA ALA A 397 -16.91 -14.15 10.35
C ALA A 397 -16.32 -12.74 10.28
N GLN A 398 -15.16 -12.62 9.63
CA GLN A 398 -14.45 -11.35 9.54
C GLN A 398 -15.04 -10.56 8.39
N GLN A 399 -15.55 -9.39 8.75
CA GLN A 399 -15.80 -8.34 7.81
C GLN A 399 -14.56 -7.43 7.75
N GLU A 400 -14.04 -7.27 6.56
CA GLU A 400 -12.97 -6.32 6.23
C GLU A 400 -13.61 -5.14 5.48
N LEU A 401 -13.17 -3.92 5.79
CA LEU A 401 -13.52 -2.69 5.10
C LEU A 401 -12.24 -2.09 4.54
N PHE A 402 -12.17 -1.90 3.22
CA PHE A 402 -11.02 -1.32 2.54
C PHE A 402 -11.14 0.20 2.54
N VAL A 403 -10.17 0.86 3.16
CA VAL A 403 -10.11 2.32 3.32
C VAL A 403 -8.99 2.88 2.45
N LEU A 404 -9.25 3.97 1.74
CA LEU A 404 -8.20 4.67 1.00
C LEU A 404 -7.46 5.59 1.97
N ARG A 405 -6.15 5.39 2.12
CA ARG A 405 -5.29 6.21 2.97
C ARG A 405 -4.35 7.03 2.09
N VAL A 406 -4.40 8.35 2.25
CA VAL A 406 -3.60 9.29 1.46
C VAL A 406 -2.64 10.02 2.37
N TYR A 407 -1.35 9.92 2.07
CA TYR A 407 -0.27 10.61 2.77
C TYR A 407 0.05 11.92 2.05
N LEU A 408 0.12 13.00 2.82
CA LEU A 408 0.15 14.37 2.32
C LEU A 408 1.39 15.10 2.82
N ASP A 409 1.89 16.02 2.00
CA ASP A 409 2.95 16.95 2.42
C ASP A 409 2.37 18.28 2.88
N GLY A 410 2.39 18.54 4.18
CA GLY A 410 1.82 19.74 4.79
C GLY A 410 0.58 19.47 5.64
N TYR A 411 0.05 20.53 6.24
CA TYR A 411 -1.18 20.48 7.02
C TYR A 411 -2.32 21.09 6.22
N TYR A 412 -3.47 20.42 6.25
CA TYR A 412 -4.64 20.81 5.48
C TYR A 412 -5.84 20.89 6.41
N THR A 413 -6.63 21.95 6.24
CA THR A 413 -7.90 22.13 6.96
C THR A 413 -9.00 21.37 6.24
N GLU A 414 -9.95 20.81 6.99
CA GLU A 414 -11.11 20.18 6.37
C GLU A 414 -11.94 21.24 5.61
N PRO A 415 -12.26 21.01 4.32
CA PRO A 415 -13.13 21.91 3.58
C PRO A 415 -14.53 21.98 4.20
N PRO A 416 -15.25 23.11 4.03
CA PRO A 416 -16.65 23.19 4.42
C PRO A 416 -17.49 22.08 3.76
N PRO A 417 -18.50 21.50 4.43
CA PRO A 417 -19.32 20.42 3.85
C PRO A 417 -19.99 20.80 2.52
N GLU A 418 -20.25 22.09 2.28
CA GLU A 418 -20.96 22.60 1.10
C GLU A 418 -20.13 22.49 -0.19
N VAL A 419 -18.80 22.36 -0.09
CA VAL A 419 -17.90 22.18 -1.25
C VAL A 419 -17.57 20.71 -1.53
N LEU A 420 -18.04 19.80 -0.66
CA LEU A 420 -17.82 18.37 -0.79
C LEU A 420 -19.10 17.68 -1.29
N PRO A 421 -18.99 16.52 -1.98
CA PRO A 421 -20.16 15.71 -2.28
C PRO A 421 -20.91 15.37 -0.99
N PRO A 422 -22.26 15.44 -0.98
CA PRO A 422 -23.02 15.11 0.22
C PRO A 422 -22.77 13.65 0.61
N ALA A 423 -22.72 13.38 1.91
CA ALA A 423 -22.68 12.02 2.40
C ALA A 423 -23.93 11.25 1.93
N PRO A 424 -23.81 9.98 1.51
CA PRO A 424 -24.97 9.16 1.21
C PRO A 424 -25.91 9.08 2.41
N VAL A 425 -27.21 9.12 2.13
CA VAL A 425 -28.23 8.86 3.16
C VAL A 425 -28.26 7.37 3.44
N VAL A 426 -28.13 6.99 4.71
CA VAL A 426 -28.22 5.59 5.13
C VAL A 426 -29.65 5.10 4.93
N GLY A 427 -29.84 4.14 4.05
CA GLY A 427 -31.11 3.48 3.84
C GLY A 427 -31.43 2.48 4.96
N PRO A 428 -32.70 2.03 5.07
CA PRO A 428 -33.06 0.93 5.97
C PRO A 428 -32.24 -0.33 5.63
N PRO A 429 -32.18 -1.32 6.54
CA PRO A 429 -31.54 -2.60 6.24
C PRO A 429 -32.10 -3.15 4.93
N ALA A 430 -31.24 -3.66 4.05
CA ALA A 430 -31.71 -4.30 2.83
C ALA A 430 -32.70 -5.40 3.24
N SER A 431 -33.98 -5.21 2.90
CA SER A 431 -34.99 -6.20 3.24
C SER A 431 -34.60 -7.49 2.53
N LEU A 432 -34.44 -8.57 3.30
CA LEU A 432 -34.50 -9.91 2.73
C LEU A 432 -35.87 -9.95 2.08
N GLY A 433 -35.95 -9.79 0.76
CA GLY A 433 -37.21 -9.60 0.05
C GLY A 433 -38.25 -10.55 0.62
N CYS A 434 -39.17 -10.01 1.42
CA CYS A 434 -40.26 -10.81 1.96
C CYS A 434 -40.98 -11.29 0.72
N CYS A 435 -40.84 -12.58 0.43
CA CYS A 435 -41.69 -13.25 -0.53
C CYS A 435 -43.11 -12.99 -0.04
N THR A 436 -43.82 -12.08 -0.67
CA THR A 436 -45.28 -12.09 -0.65
C THR A 436 -45.65 -13.43 -1.27
N VAL A 437 -45.89 -14.42 -0.42
CA VAL A 437 -46.62 -15.61 -0.82
C VAL A 437 -48.01 -15.10 -1.20
N LEU A 438 -48.23 -14.96 -2.50
CA LEU A 438 -49.56 -14.70 -3.07
C LEU A 438 -50.42 -15.96 -2.96
#